data_AF-A0AAX4HQV4-F1
#
_entry.id   AF-A0AAX4HQV4-F1
#
_cell.length_a   1.000
_cell.length_b   1.000
_cell.length_c   1.000
_cell.angle_alpha   90.00
_cell.angle_beta   90.00
_cell.angle_gamma   90.00
#
_symmetry.space_group_name_H-M   'P 1'
#
loop_
_entity.id
_entity.type
_entity.pdbx_description
1 polymer ?
#
loop_
_entity_poly.entity_id
_entity_poly.type
_entity_poly.pdbx_seq_one_letter_code
_entity_poly.pdbx_strand_id
1 'polypeptide(L)'
;MKKLLILITFLVLHASASAQTMTCMDKLMPYGKHSGLHQLTKDEWNDGKEFLDAEGAKVALLTLVNVKLLCKPNEVSIKVLPICSTIIADLTQSTTCFTYTNLGFFVLSRDNGRNVNFIFSKDKRFSDPADSTL
;
A
#
# COMPACT_ATOMS: atom_id res chain seq x y z
N MET A 1 -16.69 -43.61 -18.23
CA MET A 1 -15.46 -42.92 -17.78
C MET A 1 -15.21 -41.58 -18.49
N LYS A 2 -15.31 -41.48 -19.83
CA LYS A 2 -15.10 -40.20 -20.57
C LYS A 2 -15.99 -39.02 -20.13
N LYS A 3 -17.27 -39.27 -19.77
CA LYS A 3 -18.21 -38.22 -19.33
C LYS A 3 -17.86 -37.58 -17.97
N LEU A 4 -17.24 -38.36 -17.07
CA LEU A 4 -16.85 -37.88 -15.73
C LEU A 4 -15.62 -36.96 -15.82
N LEU A 5 -14.69 -37.27 -16.72
CA LEU A 5 -13.49 -36.47 -16.95
C LEU A 5 -13.84 -35.07 -17.47
N ILE A 6 -14.79 -34.98 -18.40
CA ILE A 6 -15.26 -33.69 -18.98
C ILE A 6 -15.95 -32.83 -17.93
N LEU A 7 -16.72 -33.43 -17.03
CA LEU A 7 -17.41 -32.71 -15.95
C LEU A 7 -16.42 -32.08 -14.96
N ILE A 8 -15.34 -32.79 -14.62
CA ILE A 8 -14.31 -32.31 -13.70
C ILE A 8 -13.51 -31.17 -14.33
N THR A 9 -13.12 -31.26 -15.61
CA THR A 9 -12.45 -30.14 -16.30
C THR A 9 -13.35 -28.92 -16.42
N PHE A 10 -14.64 -29.08 -16.69
CA PHE A 10 -15.59 -27.96 -16.72
C PHE A 10 -15.77 -27.30 -15.34
N LEU A 11 -15.80 -28.09 -14.26
CA LEU A 11 -15.90 -27.56 -12.89
C LEU A 11 -14.64 -26.79 -12.49
N VAL A 12 -13.45 -27.29 -12.85
CA VAL A 12 -12.16 -26.62 -12.55
C VAL A 12 -12.04 -25.31 -13.32
N LEU A 13 -12.48 -25.26 -14.58
CA LEU A 13 -12.50 -24.03 -15.38
C LEU A 13 -13.45 -22.97 -14.81
N HIS A 14 -14.62 -23.38 -14.29
CA HIS A 14 -15.56 -22.44 -13.66
C HIS A 14 -15.11 -21.97 -12.27
N ALA A 15 -14.53 -22.86 -11.45
CA ALA A 15 -14.00 -22.49 -10.13
C ALA A 15 -12.82 -21.50 -10.24
N SER A 16 -12.06 -21.56 -11.34
CA SER A 16 -10.98 -20.61 -11.64
C SER A 16 -11.50 -19.21 -11.99
N ALA A 17 -12.68 -19.12 -12.59
CA ALA A 17 -13.29 -17.84 -13.01
C ALA A 17 -13.94 -17.08 -11.84
N SER A 18 -14.32 -17.77 -10.77
CA SER A 18 -14.88 -17.18 -9.53
C SER A 18 -13.82 -16.80 -8.49
N ALA A 19 -12.54 -17.08 -8.73
CA ALA A 19 -11.45 -16.42 -8.02
C ALA A 19 -11.35 -14.97 -8.53
N GLN A 20 -12.30 -14.12 -8.13
CA GLN A 20 -12.20 -12.68 -8.27
C GLN A 20 -10.82 -12.28 -7.74
N THR A 21 -9.90 -11.93 -8.63
CA THR A 21 -8.56 -11.51 -8.24
C THR A 21 -8.70 -10.16 -7.56
N MET A 22 -8.76 -10.17 -6.22
CA MET A 22 -8.85 -8.94 -5.42
C MET A 22 -7.81 -7.94 -5.91
N THR A 23 -8.28 -6.74 -6.24
CA THR A 23 -7.40 -5.65 -6.65
C THR A 23 -6.61 -5.13 -5.45
N CYS A 24 -5.51 -4.45 -5.69
CA CYS A 24 -4.78 -3.76 -4.63
C CYS A 24 -5.68 -2.75 -3.91
N MET A 25 -6.61 -2.13 -4.63
CA MET A 25 -7.60 -1.22 -4.04
C MET A 25 -8.49 -1.94 -3.02
N ASP A 26 -8.97 -3.15 -3.32
CA ASP A 26 -9.79 -3.95 -2.42
C ASP A 26 -9.01 -4.34 -1.15
N LYS A 27 -7.70 -4.59 -1.29
CA LYS A 27 -6.81 -4.92 -0.17
C LYS A 27 -6.50 -3.70 0.69
N LEU A 28 -6.33 -2.54 0.06
CA LEU A 28 -6.08 -1.28 0.75
C LEU A 28 -7.33 -0.79 1.50
N MET A 29 -8.52 -1.03 0.96
CA MET A 29 -9.81 -0.59 1.53
C MET A 29 -10.88 -1.69 1.49
N PRO A 30 -10.77 -2.74 2.32
CA PRO A 30 -11.70 -3.87 2.30
C PRO A 30 -13.16 -3.49 2.62
N TYR A 31 -13.38 -2.37 3.31
CA TYR A 31 -14.71 -1.87 3.70
C TYR A 31 -15.13 -0.56 2.98
N GLY A 32 -14.36 -0.10 1.99
CA GLY A 32 -14.73 1.01 1.09
C GLY A 32 -14.81 2.43 1.67
N LYS A 33 -14.77 2.60 3.00
CA LYS A 33 -14.92 3.91 3.69
C LYS A 33 -13.64 4.45 4.33
N HIS A 34 -12.82 3.59 4.93
CA HIS A 34 -11.51 3.97 5.50
C HIS A 34 -10.50 2.84 5.19
N SER A 35 -9.26 3.17 4.83
CA SER A 35 -8.23 2.14 4.83
C SER A 35 -8.05 1.64 6.26
N GLY A 36 -7.85 0.34 6.43
CA GLY A 36 -7.21 -0.13 7.65
C GLY A 36 -5.84 0.53 7.77
N LEU A 37 -5.36 0.73 9.00
CA LEU A 37 -3.95 1.04 9.21
C LEU A 37 -3.16 -0.19 8.74
N HIS A 38 -2.38 -0.04 7.68
CA HIS A 38 -1.42 -1.06 7.27
C HIS A 38 -0.10 -0.81 7.99
N GLN A 39 0.66 -1.86 8.24
CA GLN A 39 1.94 -1.73 8.96
C GLN A 39 2.97 -2.66 8.34
N LEU A 40 4.22 -2.22 8.28
CA LEU A 40 5.40 -3.08 8.20
C LEU A 40 6.10 -3.06 9.55
N THR A 41 6.19 -4.21 10.19
CA THR A 41 6.93 -4.30 11.45
C THR A 41 8.44 -4.21 11.20
N LYS A 42 9.20 -3.81 12.21
CA LYS A 42 10.67 -3.78 12.14
C LYS A 42 11.28 -5.12 11.71
N ASP A 43 10.63 -6.24 12.06
CA ASP A 43 11.09 -7.59 11.69
C ASP A 43 10.76 -7.94 10.23
N GLU A 44 9.67 -7.40 9.69
CA GLU A 44 9.31 -7.56 8.27
C GLU A 44 10.17 -6.69 7.35
N TRP A 45 10.52 -5.48 7.82
CA TRP A 45 11.28 -4.53 7.02
C TRP A 45 12.02 -3.52 7.91
N ASN A 46 13.30 -3.29 7.61
CA ASN A 46 14.13 -2.33 8.30
C ASN A 46 15.18 -1.75 7.32
N ASP A 47 15.26 -0.43 7.23
CA ASP A 47 16.24 0.29 6.42
C ASP A 47 17.53 0.64 7.18
N GLY A 48 17.61 0.29 8.47
CA GLY A 48 18.74 0.59 9.35
C GLY A 48 18.80 2.04 9.82
N LYS A 49 17.86 2.89 9.41
CA LYS A 49 17.85 4.32 9.74
C LYS A 49 17.03 4.59 10.99
N GLU A 50 17.35 5.68 11.68
CA GLU A 50 16.53 6.15 12.81
C GLU A 50 15.23 6.79 12.32
N PHE A 51 15.33 7.60 11.25
CA PHE A 51 14.21 8.33 10.67
C PHE A 51 13.85 7.79 9.28
N LEU A 52 12.58 7.96 8.90
CA LEU A 52 12.08 7.59 7.58
C LEU A 52 12.32 8.75 6.61
N ASP A 53 13.24 8.56 5.65
CA ASP A 53 13.48 9.52 4.57
C ASP A 53 12.68 9.17 3.30
N ALA A 54 12.78 10.03 2.27
CA ALA A 54 11.98 9.88 1.06
C ALA A 54 12.21 8.56 0.32
N GLU A 55 13.47 8.11 0.21
CA GLU A 55 13.77 6.82 -0.42
C GLU A 55 13.34 5.65 0.47
N GLY A 56 13.53 5.74 1.79
CA GLY A 56 13.01 4.77 2.75
C GLY A 56 11.50 4.62 2.66
N ALA A 57 10.76 5.73 2.58
CA ALA A 57 9.31 5.74 2.41
C ALA A 57 8.86 5.08 1.10
N LYS A 58 9.57 5.35 -0.01
CA LYS A 58 9.31 4.75 -1.32
C LYS A 58 9.51 3.23 -1.26
N VAL A 59 10.65 2.78 -0.75
CA VAL A 59 10.97 1.35 -0.65
C VAL A 59 10.00 0.65 0.32
N ALA A 60 9.68 1.25 1.46
CA ALA A 60 8.71 0.73 2.41
C ALA A 60 7.33 0.55 1.76
N LEU A 61 6.85 1.54 0.99
CA LEU A 61 5.59 1.41 0.25
C LEU A 61 5.65 0.28 -0.78
N LEU A 62 6.74 0.17 -1.54
CA LEU A 62 6.91 -0.92 -2.51
C LEU A 62 6.93 -2.29 -1.83
N THR A 63 7.54 -2.41 -0.65
CA THR A 63 7.51 -3.63 0.17
C THR A 63 6.08 -3.94 0.62
N LEU A 64 5.34 -2.95 1.13
CA LEU A 64 3.95 -3.14 1.53
C LEU A 64 3.11 -3.68 0.37
N VAL A 65 3.14 -3.01 -0.78
CA VAL A 65 2.25 -3.36 -1.90
C VAL A 65 2.67 -4.65 -2.59
N ASN A 66 3.96 -4.89 -2.80
CA ASN A 66 4.44 -6.04 -3.58
C ASN A 66 4.62 -7.30 -2.74
N VAL A 67 5.05 -7.17 -1.48
CA VAL A 67 5.40 -8.32 -0.64
C VAL A 67 4.29 -8.64 0.35
N LYS A 68 3.77 -7.64 1.07
CA LYS A 68 2.76 -7.88 2.11
C LYS A 68 1.35 -8.00 1.55
N LEU A 69 0.95 -7.09 0.67
CA LEU A 69 -0.38 -7.09 0.04
C LEU A 69 -0.42 -7.90 -1.25
N LEU A 70 0.73 -8.27 -1.82
CA LEU A 70 0.81 -9.06 -3.07
C LEU A 70 -0.05 -8.43 -4.19
N CYS A 71 0.03 -7.11 -4.33
CA CYS A 71 -0.61 -6.39 -5.43
C CYS A 71 0.01 -6.78 -6.77
N LYS A 72 -0.76 -6.66 -7.86
CA LYS A 72 -0.22 -7.00 -9.19
C LYS A 72 0.92 -6.04 -9.53
N PRO A 73 1.94 -6.47 -10.29
CA PRO A 73 3.00 -5.58 -10.75
C PRO A 73 2.42 -4.34 -11.44
N ASN A 74 2.94 -3.16 -11.08
CA ASN A 74 2.52 -1.85 -11.60
C ASN A 74 1.07 -1.44 -11.28
N GLU A 75 0.34 -2.18 -10.45
CA GLU A 75 -1.01 -1.79 -10.03
C GLU A 75 -0.98 -0.52 -9.17
N VAL A 76 0.06 -0.39 -8.33
CA VAL A 76 0.42 0.84 -7.62
C VAL A 76 1.67 1.43 -8.26
N SER A 77 1.56 2.67 -8.71
CA SER A 77 2.66 3.46 -9.27
C SER A 77 2.78 4.76 -8.51
N ILE A 78 3.98 5.01 -7.98
CA ILE A 78 4.32 6.25 -7.28
C ILE A 78 4.51 7.34 -8.32
N LYS A 79 3.71 8.42 -8.23
CA LYS A 79 3.72 9.52 -9.21
C LYS A 79 4.94 10.43 -9.03
N VAL A 80 5.32 10.69 -7.78
CA VAL A 80 6.44 11.56 -7.40
C VAL A 80 7.15 11.01 -6.18
N LEU A 81 8.40 11.41 -5.98
CA LEU A 81 9.17 11.01 -4.81
C LEU A 81 8.42 11.41 -3.51
N PRO A 82 8.42 10.57 -2.46
CA PRO A 82 7.74 10.89 -1.22
C PRO A 82 8.23 12.20 -0.59
N ILE A 83 7.30 12.97 -0.02
CA ILE A 83 7.59 14.21 0.68
C ILE A 83 7.58 13.91 2.18
N CYS A 84 8.75 13.95 2.81
CA CYS A 84 8.90 13.69 4.23
C CYS A 84 9.09 14.99 5.01
N SER A 85 8.29 15.19 6.05
CA SER A 85 8.43 16.30 7.00
C SER A 85 8.61 15.74 8.41
N THR A 86 9.56 16.29 9.15
CA THR A 86 9.62 16.15 10.59
C THR A 86 8.49 16.99 11.19
N ILE A 87 7.47 16.36 11.77
CA ILE A 87 6.44 17.11 12.51
C ILE A 87 7.12 17.73 13.74
N ILE A 88 6.96 19.04 13.93
CA ILE A 88 7.57 19.84 15.01
C ILE A 88 6.66 19.86 16.26
N ALA A 89 7.33 19.83 17.42
CA ALA A 89 6.96 20.15 18.80
C ALA A 89 6.26 19.09 19.69
N ASP A 90 5.04 18.61 19.42
CA ASP A 90 4.27 17.89 20.46
C ASP A 90 4.14 16.37 20.28
N LEU A 91 4.76 15.81 19.22
CA LEU A 91 4.88 14.37 19.01
C LEU A 91 6.35 14.01 18.83
N THR A 92 6.87 13.22 19.76
CA THR A 92 8.23 12.67 19.71
C THR A 92 8.48 11.97 18.37
N GLN A 93 9.27 12.62 17.50
CA GLN A 93 10.11 12.03 16.45
C GLN A 93 9.44 11.18 15.35
N SER A 94 8.11 11.16 15.21
CA SER A 94 7.50 10.48 14.06
C SER A 94 7.74 11.31 12.80
N THR A 95 8.70 10.90 11.97
CA THR A 95 8.83 11.46 10.63
C THR A 95 7.64 10.98 9.81
N THR A 96 6.89 11.93 9.24
CA THR A 96 5.73 11.62 8.41
C THR A 96 6.07 11.87 6.95
N CYS A 97 5.79 10.88 6.10
CA CYS A 97 6.00 10.98 4.67
C CYS A 97 4.69 10.85 3.91
N PHE A 98 4.48 11.71 2.92
CA PHE A 98 3.37 11.65 1.99
C PHE A 98 3.83 11.04 0.68
N THR A 99 3.15 9.97 0.24
CA THR A 99 3.46 9.30 -1.02
C THR A 99 2.25 9.29 -1.93
N TYR A 100 2.36 9.95 -3.08
CA TYR A 100 1.27 10.08 -4.05
C TYR A 100 1.36 8.99 -5.12
N THR A 101 0.23 8.35 -5.43
CA THR A 101 0.15 7.22 -6.36
C THR A 101 -0.98 7.39 -7.38
N ASN A 102 -1.02 6.52 -8.39
CA ASN A 102 -2.15 6.43 -9.32
C ASN A 102 -3.49 6.04 -8.66
N LEU A 103 -3.46 5.40 -7.48
CA LEU A 103 -4.65 4.96 -6.76
C LEU A 103 -5.17 5.96 -5.73
N GLY A 104 -4.33 6.90 -5.28
CA GLY A 104 -4.59 7.80 -4.17
C GLY A 104 -3.30 8.25 -3.51
N PHE A 105 -3.32 8.57 -2.23
CA PHE A 105 -2.11 8.91 -1.48
C PHE A 105 -1.97 8.10 -0.19
N PHE A 106 -0.73 7.94 0.25
CA PHE A 106 -0.39 7.31 1.51
C PHE A 106 0.22 8.33 2.47
N VAL A 107 -0.14 8.22 3.74
CA VAL A 107 0.55 8.86 4.86
C VAL A 107 1.32 7.77 5.59
N LEU A 108 2.64 7.92 5.63
CA LEU A 108 3.56 6.99 6.27
C LEU A 108 4.10 7.62 7.54
N SER A 109 4.20 6.86 8.62
CA SER A 109 4.87 7.30 9.84
C SER A 109 5.69 6.17 10.45
N ARG A 110 6.82 6.52 11.06
CA ARG A 110 7.61 5.57 11.85
C ARG A 110 7.31 5.76 13.33
N ASP A 111 7.01 4.67 14.03
CA ASP A 111 6.82 4.66 15.48
C ASP A 111 8.13 4.40 16.25
N ASN A 112 8.07 4.49 17.58
CA ASN A 112 9.22 4.25 18.45
C ASN A 112 9.76 2.80 18.37
N GLY A 113 8.93 1.84 17.97
CA GLY A 113 9.32 0.46 17.69
C GLY A 113 10.04 0.28 16.34
N ARG A 114 10.20 1.38 15.58
CA ARG A 114 10.68 1.42 14.18
C ARG A 114 9.76 0.69 13.19
N ASN A 115 8.49 0.47 13.54
CA ASN A 115 7.51 -0.01 12.56
C ASN A 115 7.10 1.15 11.67
N VAL A 116 6.83 0.84 10.40
CA VAL A 116 6.28 1.81 9.45
C VAL A 116 4.79 1.59 9.34
N ASN A 117 4.02 2.60 9.71
CA ASN A 117 2.58 2.62 9.62
C ASN A 117 2.16 3.34 8.33
N PHE A 118 1.11 2.84 7.68
CA PHE A 118 0.62 3.34 6.40
C PHE A 118 -0.89 3.56 6.50
N ILE A 119 -1.31 4.77 6.18
CA ILE A 119 -2.71 5.13 6.02
C ILE A 119 -2.92 5.47 4.56
N PHE A 120 -3.86 4.79 3.90
CA PHE A 120 -4.19 5.02 2.50
C PHE A 120 -5.49 5.83 2.38
N SER A 121 -5.48 6.80 1.47
CA SER A 121 -6.67 7.55 1.09
C SER A 121 -6.85 7.50 -0.42
N LYS A 122 -8.07 7.13 -0.85
CA LYS A 122 -8.49 7.17 -2.26
C LYS A 122 -8.81 8.58 -2.76
N ASP A 123 -8.77 9.59 -1.89
CA ASP A 123 -9.14 10.95 -2.27
C ASP A 123 -8.14 11.51 -3.29
N LYS A 124 -8.62 11.63 -4.53
CA LYS A 124 -7.78 12.03 -5.65
C LYS A 124 -7.44 13.52 -5.66
N ARG A 125 -8.19 14.34 -4.91
CA ARG A 125 -7.96 15.80 -4.82
C ARG A 125 -6.55 16.15 -4.33
N PHE A 126 -5.98 15.27 -3.53
CA PHE A 126 -4.61 15.41 -3.01
C PHE A 126 -3.64 14.47 -3.70
N SER A 127 -4.08 13.67 -4.68
CA SER A 127 -3.25 12.66 -5.36
C SER A 127 -2.52 13.17 -6.59
N ASP A 128 -2.79 14.41 -7.03
CA ASP A 128 -2.05 15.07 -8.08
C ASP A 128 -1.18 16.20 -7.51
N PRO A 129 0.16 16.10 -7.58
CA PRO A 129 1.06 17.14 -7.11
C PRO A 129 1.03 18.41 -7.98
N ALA A 130 0.26 18.42 -9.07
CA ALA A 130 0.03 19.60 -9.91
C ALA A 130 -1.07 20.52 -9.35
N ASP A 131 -1.99 20.00 -8.52
CA ASP A 131 -3.12 20.77 -7.95
C ASP A 131 -2.78 21.40 -6.59
N SER A 132 -1.56 21.23 -6.06
CA SER A 132 -1.14 21.82 -4.78
C SER A 132 -0.67 23.28 -4.88
N THR A 133 -1.25 24.07 -5.79
CA THR A 133 -1.17 25.54 -5.77
C THR A 133 -2.35 26.11 -5.00
N LEU A 134 -2.32 25.94 -3.67
CA LEU A 134 -3.12 26.72 -2.72
C LEU A 134 -2.24 27.13 -1.54
#